data_AF-A0A8H8XNI0-F1
#
_entry.id   AF-A0A8H8XNI0-F1
#
_cell.length_a   1.000
_cell.length_b   1.000
_cell.length_c   1.000
_cell.angle_alpha   90.00
_cell.angle_beta   90.00
_cell.angle_gamma   90.00
#
_symmetry.space_group_name_H-M   'P 1'
#
loop_
_entity.id
_entity.type
_entity.pdbx_description
1 polymer ?
#
loop_
_entity_poly.entity_id
_entity_poly.type
_entity_poly.pdbx_seq_one_letter_code
_entity_poly.pdbx_strand_id
1 'polypeptide(L)'
;MHTLEQLRRGELAGARRLDLSAGLTELPDEILSLADSLEVLNLSGNRLRHLPDWLPRLGKLRILFCSDNPFEQVPEVLGDCEKLEMVGFKACRIRELPVAALPARLRWLILTDNALERLPAELGNCQRLQKMALAGNRLTALPDSLADLQRLELLRISANRLDALPGWLMELPRLAWLAFAGNPCSDTREAQVLAEHPLPPIARTSIALGEVLGQGASGIIQRAEWRLDGETAQPMAAKLFKGHVTSDGLAHSEMAACLAAGAHPNLIGVAGPLAEQAGAAPGLLLELIDPAFRPLAGPPSLASCTRDCYPSERRFDLDEALRIARGAAAAVAHLHGRGILHGDLYAHNLLVDPAGACLLGDFGAASFFDPASAQGRALQRIEARAFGHLLEELLQRCPEERQPERRHALAGLSERCLSPWVGERPDFAEILAALQGEPPATSV
;
A
#
# COMPACT_ATOMS: atom_id res chain seq x y z
N MET A 1 5.33 11.36 21.60
CA MET A 1 6.72 11.84 21.46
C MET A 1 7.31 11.91 22.86
N HIS A 2 8.45 11.27 23.10
CA HIS A 2 9.17 11.37 24.36
C HIS A 2 10.23 12.47 24.25
N THR A 3 10.63 13.06 25.38
CA THR A 3 11.68 14.07 25.40
C THR A 3 13.02 13.49 25.80
N LEU A 4 14.10 14.15 25.37
CA LEU A 4 15.46 13.80 25.78
C LEU A 4 15.65 13.97 27.30
N GLU A 5 14.95 14.91 27.92
CA GLU A 5 15.01 15.15 29.35
C GLU A 5 14.37 14.02 30.15
N GLN A 6 13.23 13.47 29.69
CA GLN A 6 12.60 12.29 30.29
C GLN A 6 13.54 11.09 30.26
N LEU A 7 14.23 10.88 29.14
CA LEU A 7 15.23 9.82 29.00
C LEU A 7 16.39 10.02 29.99
N ARG A 8 16.94 11.23 30.06
CA ARG A 8 18.06 11.58 30.95
C ARG A 8 17.73 11.46 32.43
N ARG A 9 16.49 11.74 32.80
CA ARG A 9 15.99 11.58 34.18
C ARG A 9 15.65 10.13 34.54
N GLY A 10 15.73 9.20 33.58
CA GLY A 10 15.39 7.79 33.79
C GLY A 10 13.88 7.53 33.92
N GLU A 11 13.03 8.49 33.56
CA GLU A 11 11.56 8.39 33.66
C GLU A 11 10.99 7.33 32.68
N LEU A 12 11.78 6.91 31.69
CA LEU A 12 11.41 5.93 30.68
C LEU A 12 11.90 4.51 31.01
N ALA A 13 12.39 4.26 32.23
CA ALA A 13 12.88 2.95 32.64
C ALA A 13 11.82 1.85 32.39
N GLY A 14 12.22 0.77 31.71
CA GLY A 14 11.33 -0.33 31.35
C GLY A 14 10.43 -0.07 30.12
N ALA A 15 10.55 1.09 29.45
CA ALA A 15 9.80 1.37 28.24
C ALA A 15 10.12 0.37 27.13
N ARG A 16 9.08 -0.09 26.43
CA ARG A 16 9.21 -0.95 25.24
C ARG A 16 9.28 -0.16 23.94
N ARG A 17 8.85 1.10 23.96
CA ARG A 17 8.86 2.00 22.82
C ARG A 17 9.49 3.33 23.22
N LEU A 18 10.41 3.80 22.39
CA LEU A 18 11.02 5.12 22.49
C LEU A 18 10.81 5.87 21.17
N ASP A 19 10.31 7.09 21.28
CA ASP A 19 10.09 8.01 20.16
C ASP A 19 10.84 9.31 20.47
N LEU A 20 11.95 9.57 19.77
CA LEU A 20 12.74 10.78 19.94
C LEU A 20 12.80 11.55 18.63
N SER A 21 12.30 12.78 18.65
CA SER A 21 12.46 13.77 17.58
C SER A 21 12.79 15.11 18.23
N ALA A 22 14.09 15.34 18.42
CA ALA A 22 14.62 16.49 19.15
C ALA A 22 15.73 17.19 18.34
N GLY A 23 15.75 16.97 17.03
CA GLY A 23 16.78 17.50 16.14
C GLY A 23 18.18 16.90 16.39
N LEU A 24 18.23 15.65 16.87
CA LEU A 24 19.44 14.95 17.27
C LEU A 24 20.44 14.84 16.11
N THR A 25 21.70 15.19 16.33
CA THR A 25 22.80 14.93 15.40
C THR A 25 23.52 13.62 15.71
N GLU A 26 23.43 13.17 16.96
CA GLU A 26 23.98 11.93 17.48
C GLU A 26 22.97 11.26 18.40
N LEU A 27 23.08 9.94 18.54
CA LEU A 27 22.19 9.16 19.39
C LEU A 27 22.73 9.13 20.83
N PRO A 28 21.95 9.54 21.85
CA PRO A 28 22.42 9.60 23.23
C PRO A 28 22.60 8.21 23.85
N ASP A 29 23.72 8.01 24.54
CA ASP A 29 24.05 6.76 25.25
C ASP A 29 23.04 6.41 26.35
N GLU A 30 22.29 7.39 26.86
CA GLU A 30 21.23 7.20 27.85
C GLU A 30 20.15 6.20 27.39
N ILE A 31 20.01 5.95 26.08
CA ILE A 31 19.13 4.90 25.53
C ILE A 31 19.55 3.50 26.01
N LEU A 32 20.84 3.27 26.32
CA LEU A 32 21.33 2.01 26.86
C LEU A 32 20.68 1.65 28.21
N SER A 33 20.13 2.62 28.94
CA SER A 33 19.33 2.34 30.15
C SER A 33 18.07 1.52 29.86
N LEU A 34 17.65 1.45 28.59
CA LEU A 34 16.48 0.70 28.11
C LEU A 34 16.86 -0.61 27.42
N ALA A 35 18.13 -1.02 27.43
CA ALA A 35 18.63 -2.20 26.71
C ALA A 35 17.84 -3.49 27.02
N ASP A 36 17.36 -3.62 28.26
CA ASP A 36 16.61 -4.79 28.72
C ASP A 36 15.11 -4.76 28.40
N SER A 37 14.57 -3.67 27.84
CA SER A 37 13.13 -3.52 27.60
C SER A 37 12.76 -3.03 26.20
N LEU A 38 13.63 -2.27 25.54
CA LEU A 38 13.28 -1.55 24.32
C LEU A 38 13.09 -2.50 23.13
N GLU A 39 11.89 -2.48 22.55
CA GLU A 39 11.51 -3.26 21.38
C GLU A 39 11.33 -2.38 20.13
N VAL A 40 10.93 -1.11 20.31
CA VAL A 40 10.66 -0.17 19.23
C VAL A 40 11.42 1.14 19.45
N LEU A 41 12.30 1.48 18.51
CA LEU A 41 13.03 2.74 18.52
C LEU A 41 12.66 3.56 17.29
N ASN A 42 12.09 4.74 17.51
CA ASN A 42 11.76 5.68 16.45
C ASN A 42 12.56 6.97 16.64
N LEU A 43 13.40 7.25 15.65
CA LEU A 43 14.32 8.37 15.54
C LEU A 43 13.99 9.26 14.34
N SER A 44 12.75 9.18 13.84
CA SER A 44 12.35 9.93 12.65
C SER A 44 12.35 11.44 12.89
N GLY A 45 12.69 12.22 11.87
CA GLY A 45 12.71 13.69 11.95
C GLY A 45 13.84 14.24 12.83
N ASN A 46 15.04 13.66 12.73
CA ASN A 46 16.24 14.19 13.38
C ASN A 46 17.28 14.62 12.32
N ARG A 47 18.55 14.74 12.70
CA ARG A 47 19.67 15.11 11.82
C ARG A 47 20.78 14.05 11.88
N LEU A 48 20.40 12.79 12.13
CA LEU A 48 21.32 11.66 12.27
C LEU A 48 21.92 11.30 10.91
N ARG A 49 23.22 11.02 10.91
CA ARG A 49 23.96 10.50 9.73
C ARG A 49 24.49 9.09 9.94
N HIS A 50 24.62 8.68 11.20
CA HIS A 50 25.16 7.40 11.62
C HIS A 50 24.36 6.88 12.81
N LEU A 51 24.46 5.58 13.07
CA LEU A 51 24.00 4.94 14.29
C LEU A 51 25.21 4.39 15.03
N PRO A 52 25.22 4.42 16.38
CA PRO A 52 26.39 4.03 17.17
C PRO A 52 26.57 2.51 17.21
N ASP A 53 27.83 2.05 17.33
CA ASP A 53 28.21 0.63 17.39
C ASP A 53 27.62 -0.11 18.59
N TRP A 54 27.13 0.60 19.61
CA TRP A 54 26.46 0.00 20.75
C TRP A 54 25.01 -0.39 20.47
N LEU A 55 24.42 0.01 19.34
CA LEU A 55 23.01 -0.29 19.01
C LEU A 55 22.63 -1.78 19.17
N PRO A 56 23.48 -2.76 18.81
CA PRO A 56 23.18 -4.19 18.98
C PRO A 56 23.01 -4.61 20.45
N ARG A 57 23.51 -3.81 21.40
CA ARG A 57 23.31 -4.04 22.84
C ARG A 57 21.84 -3.89 23.25
N LEU A 58 21.00 -3.27 22.42
CA LEU A 58 19.55 -3.26 22.59
C LEU A 58 18.98 -4.63 22.19
N GLY A 59 19.27 -5.66 22.97
CA GLY A 59 19.01 -7.08 22.65
C GLY A 59 17.54 -7.49 22.55
N LYS A 60 16.60 -6.55 22.73
CA LYS A 60 15.16 -6.72 22.48
C LYS A 60 14.65 -5.88 21.31
N LEU A 61 15.49 -5.08 20.66
CA LEU A 61 15.08 -4.20 19.57
C LEU A 61 14.60 -5.01 18.37
N ARG A 62 13.35 -4.76 17.97
CA ARG A 62 12.69 -5.42 16.84
C ARG A 62 12.38 -4.46 15.71
N ILE A 63 12.23 -3.18 16.02
CA ILE A 63 11.75 -2.17 15.08
C ILE A 63 12.58 -0.91 15.20
N LEU A 64 13.13 -0.45 14.08
CA LEU A 64 13.85 0.80 13.98
C LEU A 64 13.26 1.67 12.87
N PHE A 65 12.88 2.90 13.22
CA PHE A 65 12.51 3.94 12.27
C PHE A 65 13.49 5.12 12.35
N CYS A 66 14.04 5.51 11.22
CA CYS A 66 15.02 6.58 11.05
C CYS A 66 14.64 7.53 9.90
N SER A 67 13.36 7.60 9.53
CA SER A 67 12.87 8.43 8.43
C SER A 67 13.20 9.91 8.61
N ASP A 68 13.28 10.67 7.53
CA ASP A 68 13.55 12.12 7.57
C ASP A 68 14.86 12.46 8.32
N ASN A 69 15.92 11.70 8.02
CA ASN A 69 17.28 11.94 8.51
C ASN A 69 18.28 11.95 7.33
N PRO A 70 19.39 12.68 7.42
CA PRO A 70 20.37 12.79 6.34
C PRO A 70 21.32 11.57 6.21
N PHE A 71 20.81 10.34 6.32
CA PHE A 71 21.60 9.12 6.04
C PHE A 71 21.90 9.00 4.55
N GLU A 72 23.17 8.75 4.20
CA GLU A 72 23.61 8.53 2.81
C GLU A 72 23.77 7.04 2.46
N GLN A 73 23.80 6.18 3.48
CA GLN A 73 23.76 4.72 3.36
C GLN A 73 22.94 4.14 4.51
N VAL A 74 22.42 2.93 4.35
CA VAL A 74 21.86 2.18 5.50
C VAL A 74 23.02 1.79 6.44
N PRO A 75 22.97 2.10 7.75
CA PRO A 75 24.06 1.78 8.67
C PRO A 75 24.32 0.28 8.81
N GLU A 76 25.59 -0.14 8.70
CA GLU A 76 25.99 -1.55 8.77
C GLU A 76 25.70 -2.20 10.14
N VAL A 77 25.75 -1.42 11.22
CA VAL A 77 25.44 -1.87 12.58
C VAL A 77 24.06 -2.54 12.72
N LEU A 78 23.15 -2.31 11.77
CA LEU A 78 21.84 -2.97 11.76
C LEU A 78 21.94 -4.48 11.54
N GLY A 79 22.94 -4.96 10.80
CA GLY A 79 23.15 -6.40 10.58
C GLY A 79 23.41 -7.17 11.87
N ASP A 80 24.07 -6.52 12.84
CA ASP A 80 24.41 -7.10 14.14
C ASP A 80 23.23 -7.13 15.13
N CYS A 81 22.11 -6.46 14.81
CA CYS A 81 20.92 -6.46 15.65
C CYS A 81 20.10 -7.75 15.48
N GLU A 82 20.42 -8.77 16.29
CA GLU A 82 19.91 -10.16 16.15
C GLU A 82 18.37 -10.29 16.10
N LYS A 83 17.63 -9.38 16.74
CA LYS A 83 16.16 -9.41 16.82
C LYS A 83 15.47 -8.39 15.92
N LEU A 84 16.22 -7.62 15.13
CA LEU A 84 15.65 -6.58 14.28
C LEU A 84 14.88 -7.22 13.13
N GLU A 85 13.58 -6.94 13.08
CA GLU A 85 12.63 -7.48 12.10
C GLU A 85 12.14 -6.40 11.13
N MET A 86 12.17 -5.14 11.53
CA MET A 86 11.70 -4.01 10.72
C MET A 86 12.68 -2.87 10.75
N VAL A 87 12.99 -2.36 9.56
CA VAL A 87 13.89 -1.25 9.32
C VAL A 87 13.22 -0.26 8.38
N GLY A 88 13.13 1.01 8.79
CA GLY A 88 12.58 2.07 7.94
C GLY A 88 13.43 3.33 7.89
N PHE A 89 13.83 3.73 6.69
CA PHE A 89 14.55 4.95 6.35
C PHE A 89 13.85 5.66 5.18
N LYS A 90 12.62 6.16 5.42
CA LYS A 90 11.91 6.94 4.39
C LYS A 90 12.50 8.35 4.29
N ALA A 91 12.51 8.96 3.10
CA ALA A 91 12.87 10.37 2.91
C ALA A 91 14.25 10.70 3.50
N CYS A 92 15.21 9.80 3.26
CA CYS A 92 16.61 10.01 3.62
C CYS A 92 17.38 10.44 2.36
N ARG A 93 18.69 10.19 2.30
CA ARG A 93 19.53 10.47 1.12
C ARG A 93 20.31 9.24 0.70
N ILE A 94 19.74 8.06 0.98
CA ILE A 94 20.44 6.79 0.89
C ILE A 94 20.73 6.47 -0.57
N ARG A 95 22.00 6.23 -0.88
CA ARG A 95 22.49 5.81 -2.20
C ARG A 95 22.92 4.36 -2.21
N GLU A 96 23.17 3.79 -1.04
CA GLU A 96 23.70 2.44 -0.87
C GLU A 96 22.99 1.69 0.26
N LEU A 97 22.70 0.42 -0.01
CA LEU A 97 22.30 -0.58 0.97
C LEU A 97 23.45 -1.60 1.08
N PRO A 98 24.37 -1.45 2.05
CA PRO A 98 25.45 -2.41 2.26
C PRO A 98 24.89 -3.77 2.66
N VAL A 99 25.56 -4.85 2.26
CA VAL A 99 25.18 -6.23 2.66
C VAL A 99 25.20 -6.38 4.18
N ALA A 100 26.21 -5.80 4.84
CA ALA A 100 26.35 -5.84 6.30
C ALA A 100 25.19 -5.15 7.02
N ALA A 101 24.42 -4.27 6.37
CA ALA A 101 23.28 -3.60 6.99
C ALA A 101 22.00 -4.45 7.05
N LEU A 102 22.01 -5.66 6.49
CA LEU A 102 20.84 -6.55 6.41
C LEU A 102 20.70 -7.43 7.66
N PRO A 103 19.71 -7.20 8.54
CA PRO A 103 19.52 -8.04 9.73
C PRO A 103 19.04 -9.44 9.35
N ALA A 104 19.56 -10.48 10.01
CA ALA A 104 19.21 -11.87 9.72
C ALA A 104 17.70 -12.21 9.88
N ARG A 105 16.96 -11.40 10.65
CA ARG A 105 15.52 -11.58 10.90
C ARG A 105 14.63 -10.60 10.15
N LEU A 106 15.17 -9.85 9.18
CA LEU A 106 14.45 -8.82 8.44
C LEU A 106 13.15 -9.37 7.79
N ARG A 107 12.03 -8.73 8.12
CA ARG A 107 10.69 -9.01 7.60
C ARG A 107 10.12 -7.83 6.82
N TRP A 108 10.49 -6.60 7.20
CA TRP A 108 9.99 -5.40 6.56
C TRP A 108 11.12 -4.38 6.36
N LEU A 109 11.37 -4.03 5.11
CA LEU A 109 12.31 -2.99 4.69
C LEU A 109 11.59 -1.81 4.03
N ILE A 110 11.79 -0.60 4.55
CA ILE A 110 11.26 0.64 3.98
C ILE A 110 12.43 1.56 3.63
N LEU A 111 12.67 1.78 2.34
CA LEU A 111 13.66 2.70 1.80
C LEU A 111 13.01 3.67 0.79
N THR A 112 11.72 3.96 0.96
CA THR A 112 10.97 4.91 0.12
C THR A 112 11.61 6.30 0.12
N ASP A 113 11.58 6.98 -1.02
CA ASP A 113 12.06 8.36 -1.20
C ASP A 113 13.54 8.50 -0.81
N ASN A 114 14.39 7.83 -1.58
CA ASN A 114 15.84 7.83 -1.44
C ASN A 114 16.51 7.96 -2.82
N ALA A 115 17.79 7.60 -2.94
CA ALA A 115 18.56 7.73 -4.17
C ALA A 115 19.28 6.41 -4.54
N LEU A 116 18.72 5.25 -4.16
CA LEU A 116 19.29 3.94 -4.50
C LEU A 116 19.26 3.73 -6.01
N GLU A 117 20.41 3.39 -6.59
CA GLU A 117 20.52 3.05 -8.02
C GLU A 117 20.51 1.53 -8.26
N ARG A 118 20.87 0.75 -7.23
CA ARG A 118 20.90 -0.72 -7.25
C ARG A 118 20.63 -1.28 -5.85
N LEU A 119 20.27 -2.56 -5.81
CA LEU A 119 20.18 -3.37 -4.59
C LEU A 119 21.30 -4.41 -4.58
N PRO A 120 21.86 -4.80 -3.41
CA PRO A 120 22.78 -5.93 -3.32
C PRO A 120 22.07 -7.24 -3.65
N ALA A 121 22.76 -8.18 -4.29
CA ALA A 121 22.19 -9.49 -4.63
C ALA A 121 21.86 -10.30 -3.36
N GLU A 122 22.61 -10.11 -2.29
CA GLU A 122 22.45 -10.76 -1.00
C GLU A 122 21.14 -10.42 -0.31
N LEU A 123 20.41 -9.39 -0.77
CA LEU A 123 19.05 -9.13 -0.32
C LEU A 123 18.11 -10.34 -0.57
N GLY A 124 18.40 -11.15 -1.60
CA GLY A 124 17.71 -12.42 -1.86
C GLY A 124 17.86 -13.46 -0.73
N ASN A 125 18.89 -13.32 0.13
CA ASN A 125 19.11 -14.21 1.27
C ASN A 125 18.19 -13.87 2.47
N CYS A 126 17.44 -12.76 2.42
CA CYS A 126 16.50 -12.35 3.46
C CYS A 126 15.21 -13.18 3.40
N GLN A 127 15.30 -14.49 3.68
CA GLN A 127 14.22 -15.48 3.55
C GLN A 127 12.96 -15.23 4.42
N ARG A 128 13.01 -14.21 5.28
CA ARG A 128 11.88 -13.76 6.12
C ARG A 128 11.21 -12.50 5.61
N LEU A 129 11.74 -11.87 4.57
CA LEU A 129 11.22 -10.61 4.04
C LEU A 129 9.81 -10.82 3.48
N GLN A 130 8.86 -10.03 4.00
CA GLN A 130 7.44 -10.05 3.62
C GLN A 130 7.03 -8.74 2.95
N LYS A 131 7.64 -7.62 3.35
CA LYS A 131 7.32 -6.29 2.84
C LYS A 131 8.58 -5.54 2.42
N MET A 132 8.55 -5.02 1.21
CA MET A 132 9.62 -4.20 0.68
C MET A 132 9.06 -2.95 0.01
N ALA A 133 9.37 -1.77 0.55
CA ALA A 133 8.96 -0.49 0.02
C ALA A 133 10.19 0.30 -0.45
N LEU A 134 10.29 0.47 -1.77
CA LEU A 134 11.40 1.07 -2.50
C LEU A 134 10.93 2.20 -3.44
N ALA A 135 9.70 2.68 -3.26
CA ALA A 135 9.13 3.71 -4.11
C ALA A 135 9.95 5.01 -4.04
N GLY A 136 10.13 5.73 -5.15
CA GLY A 136 10.90 6.99 -5.17
C GLY A 136 12.40 6.77 -5.02
N ASN A 137 12.96 5.87 -5.82
CA ASN A 137 14.40 5.65 -5.91
C ASN A 137 14.86 5.84 -7.36
N ARG A 138 16.05 5.34 -7.71
CA ARG A 138 16.65 5.44 -9.06
C ARG A 138 17.00 4.06 -9.60
N LEU A 139 16.31 3.02 -9.14
CA LEU A 139 16.57 1.63 -9.53
C LEU A 139 16.31 1.47 -11.02
N THR A 140 17.30 0.94 -11.73
CA THR A 140 17.21 0.62 -13.17
C THR A 140 16.91 -0.86 -13.41
N ALA A 141 17.21 -1.70 -12.43
CA ALA A 141 16.88 -3.12 -12.41
C ALA A 141 16.70 -3.62 -10.98
N LEU A 142 16.06 -4.78 -10.84
CA LEU A 142 16.00 -5.55 -9.60
C LEU A 142 16.90 -6.79 -9.74
N PRO A 143 17.71 -7.17 -8.74
CA PRO A 143 18.56 -8.37 -8.82
C PRO A 143 17.76 -9.66 -9.00
N ASP A 144 18.26 -10.59 -9.81
CA ASP A 144 17.61 -11.89 -10.04
C ASP A 144 17.49 -12.74 -8.78
N SER A 145 18.40 -12.58 -7.82
CA SER A 145 18.35 -13.26 -6.53
C SER A 145 17.11 -12.92 -5.69
N LEU A 146 16.37 -11.85 -6.01
CA LEU A 146 15.11 -11.56 -5.34
C LEU A 146 14.01 -12.60 -5.68
N ALA A 147 14.20 -13.43 -6.71
CA ALA A 147 13.39 -14.61 -6.96
C ALA A 147 13.36 -15.58 -5.76
N ASP A 148 14.41 -15.59 -4.93
CA ASP A 148 14.52 -16.46 -3.76
C ASP A 148 13.68 -15.97 -2.56
N LEU A 149 13.01 -14.83 -2.66
CA LEU A 149 12.18 -14.27 -1.58
C LEU A 149 10.80 -14.92 -1.53
N GLN A 150 10.75 -16.20 -1.17
CA GLN A 150 9.54 -17.03 -1.14
C GLN A 150 8.45 -16.56 -0.14
N ARG A 151 8.77 -15.57 0.72
CA ARG A 151 7.83 -14.96 1.68
C ARG A 151 7.41 -13.54 1.34
N LEU A 152 7.91 -12.96 0.24
CA LEU A 152 7.56 -11.60 -0.15
C LEU A 152 6.09 -11.54 -0.57
N GLU A 153 5.33 -10.68 0.12
CA GLU A 153 3.89 -10.51 -0.07
C GLU A 153 3.57 -9.14 -0.67
N LEU A 154 4.33 -8.11 -0.30
CA LEU A 154 4.16 -6.73 -0.77
C LEU A 154 5.48 -6.15 -1.29
N LEU A 155 5.43 -5.61 -2.51
CA LEU A 155 6.54 -4.93 -3.17
C LEU A 155 6.07 -3.58 -3.74
N ARG A 156 6.66 -2.47 -3.27
CA ARG A 156 6.44 -1.13 -3.84
C ARG A 156 7.71 -0.64 -4.50
N ILE A 157 7.69 -0.51 -5.82
CA ILE A 157 8.83 -0.10 -6.66
C ILE A 157 8.45 1.06 -7.59
N SER A 158 7.33 1.73 -7.31
CA SER A 158 6.86 2.93 -8.02
C SER A 158 7.93 4.04 -8.04
N ALA A 159 7.87 4.97 -9.00
CA ALA A 159 8.79 6.09 -9.12
C ALA A 159 10.27 5.66 -9.10
N ASN A 160 10.63 4.77 -10.01
CA ASN A 160 12.00 4.31 -10.26
C ASN A 160 12.35 4.50 -11.74
N ARG A 161 13.32 3.75 -12.28
CA ARG A 161 13.77 3.82 -13.67
C ARG A 161 13.75 2.45 -14.33
N LEU A 162 12.76 1.63 -13.99
CA LEU A 162 12.64 0.26 -14.49
C LEU A 162 12.04 0.26 -15.91
N ASP A 163 12.83 -0.18 -16.89
CA ASP A 163 12.36 -0.36 -18.27
C ASP A 163 11.46 -1.58 -18.43
N ALA A 164 11.60 -2.57 -17.54
CA ALA A 164 10.76 -3.76 -17.50
C ALA A 164 10.67 -4.32 -16.08
N LEU A 165 9.57 -5.03 -15.80
CA LEU A 165 9.46 -5.89 -14.63
C LEU A 165 10.17 -7.23 -14.90
N PRO A 166 11.01 -7.73 -14.00
CA PRO A 166 11.66 -9.03 -14.18
C PRO A 166 10.65 -10.19 -14.13
N GLY A 167 10.91 -11.23 -14.92
CA GLY A 167 10.00 -12.37 -15.08
C GLY A 167 9.70 -13.11 -13.77
N TRP A 168 10.68 -13.22 -12.87
CA TRP A 168 10.54 -13.92 -11.58
C TRP A 168 9.46 -13.30 -10.66
N LEU A 169 9.09 -12.03 -10.86
CA LEU A 169 7.97 -11.44 -10.10
C LEU A 169 6.66 -12.21 -10.32
N MET A 170 6.48 -12.73 -11.54
CA MET A 170 5.30 -13.50 -11.95
C MET A 170 5.30 -14.92 -11.39
N GLU A 171 6.36 -15.32 -10.70
CA GLU A 171 6.55 -16.66 -10.12
C GLU A 171 6.58 -16.62 -8.59
N LEU A 172 6.63 -15.42 -7.97
CA LEU A 172 6.68 -15.31 -6.52
C LEU A 172 5.41 -15.86 -5.86
N PRO A 173 5.53 -16.87 -4.98
CA PRO A 173 4.38 -17.65 -4.55
C PRO A 173 3.45 -16.91 -3.59
N ARG A 174 3.94 -15.83 -2.96
CA ARG A 174 3.19 -15.08 -1.96
C ARG A 174 2.91 -13.63 -2.34
N LEU A 175 3.45 -13.14 -3.46
CA LEU A 175 3.24 -11.77 -3.88
C LEU A 175 1.75 -11.55 -4.16
N ALA A 176 1.19 -10.52 -3.52
CA ALA A 176 -0.21 -10.14 -3.59
C ALA A 176 -0.38 -8.64 -3.88
N TRP A 177 0.52 -7.79 -3.36
CA TRP A 177 0.46 -6.34 -3.51
C TRP A 177 1.71 -5.83 -4.22
N LEU A 178 1.54 -5.32 -5.44
CA LEU A 178 2.62 -4.83 -6.28
C LEU A 178 2.27 -3.44 -6.81
N ALA A 179 3.16 -2.48 -6.62
CA ALA A 179 3.04 -1.14 -7.20
C ALA A 179 4.31 -0.76 -7.94
N PHE A 180 4.16 -0.27 -9.17
CA PHE A 180 5.27 0.06 -10.06
C PHE A 180 5.00 1.26 -10.99
N ALA A 181 3.95 2.05 -10.77
CA ALA A 181 3.70 3.29 -11.52
C ALA A 181 4.87 4.29 -11.42
N GLY A 182 5.01 5.20 -12.39
CA GLY A 182 6.16 6.11 -12.44
C GLY A 182 7.47 5.41 -12.78
N ASN A 183 7.40 4.35 -13.59
CA ASN A 183 8.54 3.67 -14.19
C ASN A 183 8.32 3.64 -15.70
N PRO A 184 9.38 3.67 -16.54
CA PRO A 184 9.24 3.59 -17.98
C PRO A 184 8.36 2.42 -18.48
N CYS A 185 8.36 1.28 -17.77
CA CYS A 185 7.51 0.12 -18.08
C CYS A 185 6.00 0.35 -17.88
N SER A 186 5.58 1.35 -17.09
CA SER A 186 4.18 1.73 -16.83
C SER A 186 3.80 3.04 -17.52
N ASP A 187 4.73 3.99 -17.62
CA ASP A 187 4.46 5.39 -17.98
C ASP A 187 3.88 5.56 -19.40
N THR A 188 4.31 4.73 -20.35
CA THR A 188 3.79 4.80 -21.73
C THR A 188 2.28 4.57 -21.76
N ARG A 189 1.79 3.61 -20.99
CA ARG A 189 0.36 3.28 -20.91
C ARG A 189 -0.40 4.32 -20.10
N GLU A 190 0.18 4.78 -18.99
CA GLU A 190 -0.38 5.88 -18.19
C GLU A 190 -0.63 7.13 -19.06
N ALA A 191 0.36 7.53 -19.86
CA ALA A 191 0.25 8.69 -20.75
C ALA A 191 -0.81 8.52 -21.84
N GLN A 192 -0.91 7.32 -22.46
CA GLN A 192 -1.95 7.01 -23.44
C GLN A 192 -3.35 7.13 -22.83
N VAL A 193 -3.55 6.51 -21.66
CA VAL A 193 -4.86 6.50 -21.00
C VAL A 193 -5.25 7.90 -20.51
N LEU A 194 -4.29 8.70 -20.01
CA LEU A 194 -4.53 10.09 -19.65
C LEU A 194 -4.93 10.96 -20.86
N ALA A 195 -4.27 10.77 -22.01
CA ALA A 195 -4.57 11.52 -23.23
C ALA A 195 -5.97 11.19 -23.79
N GLU A 196 -6.45 9.98 -23.54
CA GLU A 196 -7.76 9.50 -24.00
C GLU A 196 -8.89 9.73 -22.97
N HIS A 197 -8.58 10.30 -21.80
CA HIS A 197 -9.55 10.39 -20.72
C HIS A 197 -10.68 11.41 -21.02
N PRO A 198 -11.96 11.04 -20.85
CA PRO A 198 -13.09 11.85 -21.35
C PRO A 198 -13.51 13.03 -20.44
N LEU A 199 -13.06 13.10 -19.18
CA LEU A 199 -13.56 14.13 -18.26
C LEU A 199 -12.81 15.47 -18.41
N PRO A 200 -13.53 16.58 -18.67
CA PRO A 200 -12.92 17.90 -18.81
C PRO A 200 -12.42 18.44 -17.45
N PRO A 201 -11.39 19.31 -17.46
CA PRO A 201 -10.97 20.01 -16.25
C PRO A 201 -12.08 20.91 -15.69
N ILE A 202 -12.27 20.87 -14.38
CA ILE A 202 -13.29 21.63 -13.67
C ILE A 202 -12.71 22.95 -13.17
N ALA A 203 -13.34 24.05 -13.56
CA ALA A 203 -12.91 25.38 -13.15
C ALA A 203 -12.95 25.53 -11.62
N ARG A 204 -11.82 25.90 -11.01
CA ARG A 204 -11.72 26.04 -9.54
C ARG A 204 -12.67 27.10 -8.98
N THR A 205 -13.01 28.11 -9.77
CA THR A 205 -13.99 29.15 -9.41
C THR A 205 -15.41 28.62 -9.26
N SER A 206 -15.72 27.47 -9.86
CA SER A 206 -17.02 26.78 -9.72
C SER A 206 -17.12 25.92 -8.45
N ILE A 207 -16.04 25.84 -7.66
CA ILE A 207 -15.94 24.98 -6.48
C ILE A 207 -15.71 25.82 -5.23
N ALA A 208 -16.59 25.68 -4.24
CA ALA A 208 -16.38 26.21 -2.91
C ALA A 208 -15.86 25.10 -1.99
N LEU A 209 -14.63 25.23 -1.49
CA LEU A 209 -14.03 24.27 -0.55
C LEU A 209 -14.53 24.53 0.88
N GLY A 210 -14.87 23.45 1.58
CA GLY A 210 -15.32 23.44 2.96
C GLY A 210 -14.32 22.76 3.91
N GLU A 211 -14.86 22.11 4.93
CA GLU A 211 -14.08 21.45 5.97
C GLU A 211 -13.27 20.26 5.45
N VAL A 212 -12.21 19.90 6.18
CA VAL A 212 -11.39 18.72 5.88
C VAL A 212 -12.13 17.46 6.31
N LEU A 213 -12.36 16.55 5.36
CA LEU A 213 -12.97 15.23 5.58
C LEU A 213 -11.91 14.18 5.95
N GLY A 214 -10.69 14.34 5.44
CA GLY A 214 -9.58 13.43 5.73
C GLY A 214 -8.24 13.98 5.22
N GLN A 215 -7.14 13.50 5.81
CA GLN A 215 -5.79 13.86 5.38
C GLN A 215 -4.88 12.64 5.46
N GLY A 216 -4.12 12.41 4.39
CA GLY A 216 -3.18 11.30 4.27
C GLY A 216 -1.84 11.71 3.69
N ALA A 217 -1.05 10.71 3.32
CA ALA A 217 0.25 10.89 2.66
C ALA A 217 0.10 11.50 1.27
N SER A 218 -0.92 11.10 0.52
CA SER A 218 -1.19 11.56 -0.85
C SER A 218 -1.82 12.95 -0.94
N GLY A 219 -2.52 13.41 0.10
CA GLY A 219 -3.27 14.66 -0.01
C GLY A 219 -4.17 15.02 1.16
N ILE A 220 -5.00 16.04 0.93
CA ILE A 220 -6.09 16.47 1.81
C ILE A 220 -7.39 16.28 1.04
N ILE A 221 -8.39 15.67 1.67
CA ILE A 221 -9.74 15.54 1.16
C ILE A 221 -10.61 16.56 1.90
N GLN A 222 -11.27 17.44 1.17
CA GLN A 222 -12.17 18.46 1.71
C GLN A 222 -13.58 18.27 1.17
N ARG A 223 -14.59 18.65 1.96
CA ARG A 223 -15.93 18.84 1.41
C ARG A 223 -15.88 19.96 0.38
N ALA A 224 -16.68 19.84 -0.65
CA ALA A 224 -16.79 20.83 -1.71
C ALA A 224 -18.25 21.05 -2.10
N GLU A 225 -18.58 22.25 -2.55
CA GLU A 225 -19.81 22.51 -3.29
C GLU A 225 -19.43 22.87 -4.73
N TRP A 226 -19.99 22.14 -5.69
CA TRP A 226 -19.76 22.39 -7.11
C TRP A 226 -21.00 23.04 -7.74
N ARG A 227 -20.80 24.15 -8.45
CA ARG A 227 -21.88 24.93 -9.07
C ARG A 227 -21.61 25.11 -10.55
N LEU A 228 -22.46 24.52 -11.38
CA LEU A 228 -22.54 24.85 -12.80
C LEU A 228 -23.45 26.07 -12.98
N ASP A 229 -23.19 26.88 -14.01
CA ASP A 229 -23.95 28.12 -14.25
C ASP A 229 -25.45 27.83 -14.39
N GLY A 230 -26.25 28.42 -13.49
CA GLY A 230 -27.70 28.25 -13.47
C GLY A 230 -28.21 26.99 -12.77
N GLU A 231 -27.34 26.16 -12.20
CA GLU A 231 -27.70 24.96 -11.46
C GLU A 231 -27.57 25.13 -9.94
N THR A 232 -28.28 24.27 -9.20
CA THR A 232 -28.13 24.14 -7.75
C THR A 232 -26.78 23.54 -7.40
N ALA A 233 -26.16 24.04 -6.33
CA ALA A 233 -24.90 23.52 -5.82
C ALA A 233 -24.99 22.03 -5.47
N GLN A 234 -24.09 21.23 -6.02
CA GLN A 234 -23.97 19.80 -5.75
C GLN A 234 -22.91 19.56 -4.66
N PRO A 235 -23.22 18.77 -3.61
CA PRO A 235 -22.24 18.42 -2.59
C PRO A 235 -21.25 17.38 -3.14
N MET A 236 -19.97 17.69 -3.02
CA MET A 236 -18.85 16.92 -3.57
C MET A 236 -17.74 16.76 -2.52
N ALA A 237 -16.69 16.00 -2.86
CA ALA A 237 -15.43 15.98 -2.15
C ALA A 237 -14.29 16.39 -3.09
N ALA A 238 -13.40 17.26 -2.66
CA ALA A 238 -12.20 17.62 -3.42
C ALA A 238 -10.98 16.96 -2.77
N LYS A 239 -10.26 16.14 -3.54
CA LYS A 239 -8.97 15.59 -3.14
C LYS A 239 -7.87 16.48 -3.73
N LEU A 240 -7.13 17.17 -2.86
CA LEU A 240 -5.99 18.00 -3.21
C LEU A 240 -4.71 17.24 -2.91
N PHE A 241 -3.92 16.98 -3.95
CA PHE A 241 -2.71 16.17 -3.84
C PHE A 241 -1.52 16.97 -3.31
N LYS A 242 -0.70 16.33 -2.48
CA LYS A 242 0.62 16.85 -2.10
C LYS A 242 1.60 16.48 -3.21
N GLY A 243 2.38 17.42 -3.73
CA GLY A 243 3.29 17.22 -4.88
C GLY A 243 4.52 16.34 -4.62
N HIS A 244 4.44 15.35 -3.74
CA HIS A 244 5.55 14.51 -3.29
C HIS A 244 5.30 13.03 -3.60
N VAL A 245 6.38 12.24 -3.62
CA VAL A 245 6.32 10.77 -3.64
C VAL A 245 5.71 10.28 -2.32
N THR A 246 4.71 9.40 -2.39
CA THR A 246 4.11 8.74 -1.23
C THR A 246 4.82 7.41 -0.94
N SER A 247 4.37 6.69 0.10
CA SER A 247 4.77 5.28 0.32
C SER A 247 4.47 4.37 -0.88
N ASP A 248 3.49 4.77 -1.68
CA ASP A 248 2.77 3.91 -2.62
C ASP A 248 3.10 4.25 -4.07
N GLY A 249 3.38 5.53 -4.36
CA GLY A 249 3.73 6.00 -5.68
C GLY A 249 3.68 7.52 -5.84
N LEU A 250 3.44 7.98 -7.07
CA LEU A 250 3.33 9.39 -7.43
C LEU A 250 1.87 9.83 -7.36
N ALA A 251 1.64 11.02 -6.81
CA ALA A 251 0.29 11.58 -6.73
C ALA A 251 -0.38 11.77 -8.10
N HIS A 252 0.39 12.05 -9.16
CA HIS A 252 -0.16 12.15 -10.51
C HIS A 252 -0.59 10.79 -11.07
N SER A 253 0.12 9.71 -10.75
CA SER A 253 -0.27 8.36 -11.17
C SER A 253 -1.54 7.91 -10.46
N GLU A 254 -1.70 8.26 -9.18
CA GLU A 254 -2.97 8.05 -8.47
C GLU A 254 -4.12 8.81 -9.14
N MET A 255 -3.90 10.09 -9.46
CA MET A 255 -4.89 10.90 -10.17
C MET A 255 -5.24 10.30 -11.54
N ALA A 256 -4.24 9.85 -12.29
CA ALA A 256 -4.40 9.19 -13.57
C ALA A 256 -5.23 7.93 -13.45
N ALA A 257 -4.94 7.07 -12.47
CA ALA A 257 -5.68 5.83 -12.23
C ALA A 257 -7.14 6.10 -11.86
N CYS A 258 -7.42 7.08 -10.98
CA CYS A 258 -8.79 7.46 -10.63
C CYS A 258 -9.60 7.93 -11.85
N LEU A 259 -8.98 8.73 -12.73
CA LEU A 259 -9.60 9.18 -13.97
C LEU A 259 -9.83 7.97 -14.90
N ALA A 260 -8.75 7.28 -15.26
CA ALA A 260 -8.73 6.13 -16.15
C ALA A 260 -9.73 5.03 -15.78
N ALA A 261 -9.94 4.80 -14.48
CA ALA A 261 -10.88 3.83 -13.96
C ALA A 261 -12.30 4.06 -14.51
N GLY A 262 -12.71 5.32 -14.70
CA GLY A 262 -14.06 5.64 -15.16
C GLY A 262 -15.16 5.19 -14.19
N ALA A 263 -16.42 5.31 -14.64
CA ALA A 263 -17.57 5.01 -13.78
C ALA A 263 -17.74 3.50 -13.54
N HIS A 264 -17.94 3.14 -12.27
CA HIS A 264 -18.31 1.79 -11.84
C HIS A 264 -19.07 1.85 -10.50
N PRO A 265 -20.14 1.04 -10.27
CA PRO A 265 -20.95 1.12 -9.05
C PRO A 265 -20.20 0.86 -7.74
N ASN A 266 -19.06 0.17 -7.80
CA ASN A 266 -18.21 -0.14 -6.65
C ASN A 266 -16.92 0.69 -6.61
N LEU A 267 -16.86 1.81 -7.34
CA LEU A 267 -15.77 2.79 -7.28
C LEU A 267 -16.34 4.15 -6.87
N ILE A 268 -15.51 4.98 -6.23
CA ILE A 268 -15.88 6.37 -5.93
C ILE A 268 -15.98 7.14 -7.26
N GLY A 269 -17.13 7.75 -7.53
CA GLY A 269 -17.33 8.53 -8.74
C GLY A 269 -16.37 9.73 -8.83
N VAL A 270 -15.82 9.96 -10.02
CA VAL A 270 -14.92 11.08 -10.31
C VAL A 270 -15.63 12.01 -11.28
N ALA A 271 -15.81 13.26 -10.89
CA ALA A 271 -16.41 14.27 -11.76
C ALA A 271 -15.38 14.83 -12.76
N GLY A 272 -14.12 14.96 -12.34
CA GLY A 272 -13.02 15.38 -13.21
C GLY A 272 -11.84 15.97 -12.44
N PRO A 273 -10.72 16.23 -13.14
CA PRO A 273 -9.57 16.91 -12.56
C PRO A 273 -9.88 18.40 -12.33
N LEU A 274 -9.30 18.98 -11.29
CA LEU A 274 -9.35 20.42 -11.09
C LEU A 274 -8.47 21.11 -12.13
N ALA A 275 -8.99 22.19 -12.74
CA ALA A 275 -8.24 22.98 -13.70
C ALA A 275 -6.88 23.43 -13.13
N GLU A 276 -5.85 23.38 -13.96
CA GLU A 276 -4.51 23.82 -13.58
C GLU A 276 -4.52 25.31 -13.23
N GLN A 277 -3.84 25.66 -12.15
CA GLN A 277 -3.67 27.03 -11.70
C GLN A 277 -2.31 27.17 -11.02
N ALA A 278 -1.55 28.19 -11.42
CA ALA A 278 -0.22 28.45 -10.85
C ALA A 278 -0.30 28.58 -9.31
N GLY A 279 0.56 27.83 -8.62
CA GLY A 279 0.62 27.81 -7.14
C GLY A 279 -0.47 26.98 -6.46
N ALA A 280 -1.41 26.38 -7.19
CA ALA A 280 -2.41 25.49 -6.65
C ALA A 280 -1.97 24.02 -6.75
N ALA A 281 -2.29 23.23 -5.73
CA ALA A 281 -2.08 21.79 -5.76
C ALA A 281 -2.97 21.12 -6.83
N PRO A 282 -2.48 20.11 -7.57
CA PRO A 282 -3.31 19.24 -8.39
C PRO A 282 -4.46 18.65 -7.57
N GLY A 283 -5.58 18.35 -8.20
CA GLY A 283 -6.70 17.77 -7.46
C GLY A 283 -7.74 17.11 -8.33
N LEU A 284 -8.60 16.34 -7.69
CA LEU A 284 -9.79 15.72 -8.27
C LEU A 284 -11.02 16.18 -7.53
N LEU A 285 -12.11 16.39 -8.27
CA LEU A 285 -13.44 16.48 -7.72
C LEU A 285 -14.09 15.09 -7.79
N LEU A 286 -14.52 14.61 -6.63
CA LEU A 286 -15.07 13.28 -6.38
C LEU A 286 -16.50 13.43 -5.88
N GLU A 287 -17.33 12.43 -6.13
CA GLU A 287 -18.64 12.33 -5.49
C GLU A 287 -18.50 12.31 -3.97
N LEU A 288 -19.41 13.03 -3.28
CA LEU A 288 -19.45 12.97 -1.83
C LEU A 288 -20.03 11.62 -1.39
N ILE A 289 -19.23 10.85 -0.65
CA ILE A 289 -19.60 9.51 -0.21
C ILE A 289 -20.66 9.61 0.90
N ASP A 290 -21.69 8.76 0.82
CA ASP A 290 -22.73 8.70 1.85
C ASP A 290 -22.12 8.40 3.23
N PRO A 291 -22.47 9.17 4.28
CA PRO A 291 -21.97 8.94 5.63
C PRO A 291 -22.33 7.58 6.24
N ALA A 292 -23.09 6.69 5.60
CA ALA A 292 -23.27 5.31 6.02
C ALA A 292 -22.05 4.44 5.72
N PHE A 293 -21.25 4.79 4.71
CA PHE A 293 -20.06 4.03 4.32
C PHE A 293 -18.92 4.24 5.34
N ARG A 294 -18.29 3.13 5.75
CA ARG A 294 -17.18 3.12 6.71
C ARG A 294 -16.07 2.18 6.24
N PRO A 295 -14.79 2.44 6.57
CA PRO A 295 -13.72 1.49 6.31
C PRO A 295 -14.06 0.10 6.85
N LEU A 296 -13.85 -0.94 6.05
CA LEU A 296 -14.16 -2.32 6.42
C LEU A 296 -13.22 -2.85 7.52
N ALA A 297 -11.97 -2.39 7.53
CA ALA A 297 -10.97 -2.71 8.53
C ALA A 297 -10.01 -1.53 8.78
N GLY A 298 -9.16 -1.65 9.80
CA GLY A 298 -7.95 -0.86 9.94
C GLY A 298 -6.77 -1.48 9.18
N PRO A 299 -5.72 -0.70 8.89
CA PRO A 299 -4.58 -1.16 8.09
C PRO A 299 -3.76 -2.24 8.81
N PRO A 300 -2.82 -2.90 8.12
CA PRO A 300 -1.99 -3.92 8.75
C PRO A 300 -1.17 -3.37 9.91
N SER A 301 -1.03 -4.19 10.96
CA SER A 301 -0.22 -3.85 12.13
C SER A 301 1.19 -4.40 12.01
N LEU A 302 2.07 -3.95 12.90
CA LEU A 302 3.41 -4.51 13.07
C LEU A 302 3.37 -6.03 13.35
N ALA A 303 2.35 -6.50 14.06
CA ALA A 303 2.19 -7.91 14.40
C ALA A 303 1.74 -8.74 13.19
N SER A 304 0.69 -8.29 12.49
CA SER A 304 0.16 -8.99 11.33
C SER A 304 1.04 -8.86 10.09
N CYS A 305 1.93 -7.86 10.06
CA CYS A 305 2.76 -7.45 8.94
C CYS A 305 1.93 -7.00 7.75
N THR A 306 1.21 -7.90 7.09
CA THR A 306 0.48 -7.71 5.83
C THR A 306 -1.03 -7.86 5.94
N ARG A 307 -1.58 -8.36 7.06
CA ARG A 307 -3.03 -8.57 7.21
C ARG A 307 -3.73 -7.41 7.91
N ASP A 308 -4.92 -7.05 7.44
CA ASP A 308 -5.72 -5.98 8.01
C ASP A 308 -6.25 -6.31 9.41
N CYS A 309 -6.50 -5.26 10.18
CA CYS A 309 -6.90 -5.35 11.58
C CYS A 309 -8.36 -4.97 11.72
N TYR A 310 -9.20 -5.93 12.12
CA TYR A 310 -10.62 -5.68 12.31
C TYR A 310 -10.96 -5.56 13.80
N PRO A 311 -12.00 -4.79 14.16
CA PRO A 311 -12.56 -4.84 15.51
C PRO A 311 -13.03 -6.25 15.87
N SER A 312 -12.80 -6.66 17.12
CA SER A 312 -13.05 -8.02 17.61
C SER A 312 -14.51 -8.47 17.51
N GLU A 313 -15.41 -7.50 17.54
CA GLU A 313 -16.87 -7.61 17.56
C GLU A 313 -17.48 -7.53 16.16
N ARG A 314 -16.71 -7.12 15.14
CA ARG A 314 -17.23 -6.98 13.78
C ARG A 314 -17.57 -8.36 13.21
N ARG A 315 -18.84 -8.58 12.88
CA ARG A 315 -19.38 -9.80 12.30
C ARG A 315 -20.21 -9.45 11.08
N PHE A 316 -20.26 -10.38 10.13
CA PHE A 316 -21.06 -10.27 8.91
C PHE A 316 -21.97 -11.49 8.81
N ASP A 317 -23.19 -11.31 8.32
CA ASP A 317 -23.88 -12.47 7.75
C ASP A 317 -23.21 -12.86 6.41
N LEU A 318 -23.46 -14.09 5.95
CA LEU A 318 -22.79 -14.60 4.74
C LEU A 318 -23.21 -13.85 3.47
N ASP A 319 -24.43 -13.32 3.42
CA ASP A 319 -24.93 -12.58 2.27
C ASP A 319 -24.31 -11.18 2.19
N GLU A 320 -24.10 -10.53 3.33
CA GLU A 320 -23.34 -9.27 3.46
C GLU A 320 -21.89 -9.46 3.03
N ALA A 321 -21.20 -10.47 3.59
CA ALA A 321 -19.83 -10.80 3.20
C ALA A 321 -19.72 -11.06 1.69
N LEU A 322 -20.70 -11.74 1.10
CA LEU A 322 -20.71 -11.98 -0.34
C LEU A 322 -20.98 -10.72 -1.16
N ARG A 323 -21.86 -9.82 -0.72
CA ARG A 323 -22.08 -8.54 -1.40
C ARG A 323 -20.80 -7.71 -1.42
N ILE A 324 -20.07 -7.65 -0.31
CA ILE A 324 -18.77 -6.98 -0.21
C ILE A 324 -17.75 -7.63 -1.16
N ALA A 325 -17.60 -8.96 -1.11
CA ALA A 325 -16.66 -9.68 -1.94
C ALA A 325 -16.96 -9.53 -3.45
N ARG A 326 -18.24 -9.59 -3.84
CA ARG A 326 -18.67 -9.38 -5.23
C ARG A 326 -18.39 -7.95 -5.69
N GLY A 327 -18.68 -6.95 -4.86
CA GLY A 327 -18.42 -5.55 -5.22
C GLY A 327 -16.93 -5.25 -5.37
N ALA A 328 -16.09 -5.79 -4.47
CA ALA A 328 -14.64 -5.67 -4.58
C ALA A 328 -14.10 -6.38 -5.83
N ALA A 329 -14.55 -7.61 -6.11
CA ALA A 329 -14.15 -8.35 -7.30
C ALA A 329 -14.61 -7.66 -8.60
N ALA A 330 -15.81 -7.08 -8.62
CA ALA A 330 -16.34 -6.35 -9.77
C ALA A 330 -15.53 -5.08 -10.05
N ALA A 331 -15.22 -4.31 -9.02
CA ALA A 331 -14.35 -3.13 -9.14
C ALA A 331 -12.99 -3.50 -9.72
N VAL A 332 -12.34 -4.54 -9.20
CA VAL A 332 -11.01 -4.95 -9.68
C VAL A 332 -11.05 -5.53 -11.10
N ALA A 333 -12.07 -6.35 -11.43
CA ALA A 333 -12.27 -6.82 -12.81
C ALA A 333 -12.39 -5.67 -13.81
N HIS A 334 -13.13 -4.63 -13.43
CA HIS A 334 -13.29 -3.42 -14.22
C HIS A 334 -11.97 -2.65 -14.40
N LEU A 335 -11.16 -2.52 -13.34
CA LEU A 335 -9.83 -1.93 -13.43
C LEU A 335 -8.90 -2.75 -14.33
N HIS A 336 -8.89 -4.07 -14.20
CA HIS A 336 -8.09 -4.98 -15.03
C HIS A 336 -8.45 -4.86 -16.51
N GLY A 337 -9.75 -4.79 -16.83
CA GLY A 337 -10.24 -4.57 -18.19
C GLY A 337 -9.77 -3.24 -18.80
N ARG A 338 -9.45 -2.26 -17.96
CA ARG A 338 -8.88 -0.97 -18.36
C ARG A 338 -7.35 -0.93 -18.31
N GLY A 339 -6.69 -2.04 -18.00
CA GLY A 339 -5.23 -2.11 -17.87
C GLY A 339 -4.69 -1.40 -16.64
N ILE A 340 -5.47 -1.38 -15.54
CA ILE A 340 -5.10 -0.79 -14.25
C ILE A 340 -5.03 -1.91 -13.21
N LEU A 341 -3.89 -2.08 -12.57
CA LEU A 341 -3.78 -2.83 -11.32
C LEU A 341 -4.06 -1.88 -10.17
N HIS A 342 -4.79 -2.31 -9.16
CA HIS A 342 -4.99 -1.50 -7.96
C HIS A 342 -3.72 -1.44 -7.11
N GLY A 343 -2.99 -2.54 -6.99
CA GLY A 343 -1.71 -2.67 -6.28
C GLY A 343 -1.82 -2.64 -4.75
N ASP A 344 -3.02 -2.42 -4.22
CA ASP A 344 -3.29 -2.27 -2.78
C ASP A 344 -4.71 -2.70 -2.38
N LEU A 345 -5.21 -3.78 -2.98
CA LEU A 345 -6.51 -4.35 -2.61
C LEU A 345 -6.47 -4.86 -1.17
N TYR A 346 -7.08 -4.11 -0.28
CA TYR A 346 -7.18 -4.37 1.15
C TYR A 346 -8.57 -4.06 1.67
N ALA A 347 -8.92 -4.62 2.82
CA ALA A 347 -10.17 -4.29 3.50
C ALA A 347 -10.17 -2.84 4.01
N HIS A 348 -9.05 -2.31 4.49
CA HIS A 348 -9.00 -0.90 4.92
C HIS A 348 -9.21 0.10 3.79
N ASN A 349 -9.01 -0.31 2.54
CA ASN A 349 -9.26 0.47 1.33
C ASN A 349 -10.68 0.27 0.75
N LEU A 350 -11.50 -0.57 1.39
CA LEU A 350 -12.92 -0.74 1.09
C LEU A 350 -13.77 0.05 2.08
N LEU A 351 -14.60 0.93 1.55
CA LEU A 351 -15.68 1.55 2.30
C LEU A 351 -16.94 0.71 2.13
N VAL A 352 -17.64 0.41 3.22
CA VAL A 352 -18.79 -0.50 3.23
C VAL A 352 -19.93 0.12 4.03
N ASP A 353 -21.16 0.03 3.52
CA ASP A 353 -22.37 0.46 4.21
C ASP A 353 -22.99 -0.70 5.04
N PRO A 354 -24.01 -0.45 5.89
CA PRO A 354 -24.67 -1.50 6.66
C PRO A 354 -25.39 -2.58 5.84
N ALA A 355 -25.63 -2.34 4.55
CA ALA A 355 -26.21 -3.32 3.65
C ALA A 355 -25.14 -4.23 3.01
N GLY A 356 -23.85 -3.91 3.13
CA GLY A 356 -22.76 -4.62 2.47
C GLY A 356 -22.47 -4.15 1.05
N ALA A 357 -23.02 -3.01 0.62
CA ALA A 357 -22.53 -2.33 -0.58
C ALA A 357 -21.14 -1.78 -0.30
N CYS A 358 -20.23 -1.89 -1.26
CA CYS A 358 -18.84 -1.45 -1.07
C CYS A 358 -18.35 -0.54 -2.20
N LEU A 359 -17.46 0.37 -1.82
CA LEU A 359 -16.71 1.24 -2.70
C LEU A 359 -15.22 0.99 -2.46
N LEU A 360 -14.50 0.64 -3.53
CA LEU A 360 -13.05 0.53 -3.52
C LEU A 360 -12.44 1.92 -3.79
N GLY A 361 -11.49 2.30 -2.95
CA GLY A 361 -10.75 3.55 -3.05
C GLY A 361 -9.26 3.36 -2.79
N ASP A 362 -8.54 4.48 -2.69
CA ASP A 362 -7.08 4.55 -2.55
C ASP A 362 -6.29 3.94 -3.72
N PHE A 363 -6.12 4.75 -4.76
CA PHE A 363 -5.38 4.38 -5.96
C PHE A 363 -3.90 4.76 -5.86
N GLY A 364 -3.38 5.03 -4.65
CA GLY A 364 -2.00 5.47 -4.44
C GLY A 364 -0.95 4.49 -4.96
N ALA A 365 -1.29 3.20 -5.01
CA ALA A 365 -0.43 2.10 -5.48
C ALA A 365 -0.77 1.65 -6.92
N ALA A 366 -1.77 2.25 -7.56
CA ALA A 366 -2.27 1.78 -8.84
C ALA A 366 -1.19 1.88 -9.92
N SER A 367 -1.17 0.92 -10.85
CA SER A 367 -0.16 0.84 -11.92
C SER A 367 -0.81 0.47 -13.24
N PHE A 368 -0.25 0.96 -14.34
CA PHE A 368 -0.77 0.70 -15.69
C PHE A 368 -0.02 -0.44 -16.36
N PHE A 369 -0.75 -1.29 -17.07
CA PHE A 369 -0.20 -2.47 -17.74
C PHE A 369 -0.98 -2.82 -19.01
N ASP A 370 -0.44 -3.73 -19.82
CA ASP A 370 -1.16 -4.27 -20.97
C ASP A 370 -1.94 -5.55 -20.58
N PRO A 371 -3.28 -5.51 -20.47
CA PRO A 371 -4.07 -6.65 -19.99
C PRO A 371 -4.07 -7.84 -20.94
N ALA A 372 -3.81 -7.63 -22.23
CA ALA A 372 -3.74 -8.70 -23.23
C ALA A 372 -2.40 -9.44 -23.24
N SER A 373 -1.35 -8.88 -22.62
CA SER A 373 -0.03 -9.51 -22.57
C SER A 373 0.03 -10.69 -21.59
N ALA A 374 1.00 -11.58 -21.77
CA ALA A 374 1.24 -12.69 -20.83
C ALA A 374 1.60 -12.18 -19.43
N GLN A 375 2.45 -11.15 -19.36
CA GLN A 375 2.80 -10.47 -18.10
C GLN A 375 1.56 -9.83 -17.46
N GLY A 376 0.70 -9.19 -18.24
CA GLY A 376 -0.55 -8.59 -17.77
C GLY A 376 -1.52 -9.61 -17.16
N ARG A 377 -1.67 -10.79 -17.76
CA ARG A 377 -2.47 -11.88 -17.16
C ARG A 377 -1.89 -12.36 -15.84
N ALA A 378 -0.57 -12.49 -15.75
CA ALA A 378 0.09 -12.88 -14.51
C ALA A 378 -0.05 -11.81 -13.41
N LEU A 379 0.05 -10.53 -13.76
CA LEU A 379 -0.18 -9.39 -12.87
C LEU A 379 -1.59 -9.41 -12.26
N GLN A 380 -2.62 -9.67 -13.06
CA GLN A 380 -4.01 -9.81 -12.58
C GLN A 380 -4.15 -10.94 -11.55
N ARG A 381 -3.47 -12.07 -11.81
CA ARG A 381 -3.43 -13.24 -10.93
C ARG A 381 -2.61 -13.02 -9.66
N ILE A 382 -1.61 -12.13 -9.69
CA ILE A 382 -0.96 -11.64 -8.48
C ILE A 382 -1.99 -10.96 -7.57
N GLU A 383 -2.78 -10.03 -8.12
CA GLU A 383 -3.80 -9.30 -7.35
C GLU A 383 -4.97 -10.18 -6.88
N ALA A 384 -5.27 -11.27 -7.59
CA ALA A 384 -6.22 -12.28 -7.12
C ALA A 384 -5.87 -12.85 -5.74
N ARG A 385 -4.57 -12.93 -5.40
CA ARG A 385 -4.13 -13.36 -4.07
C ARG A 385 -4.54 -12.38 -2.97
N ALA A 386 -4.47 -11.08 -3.23
CA ALA A 386 -4.96 -10.06 -2.30
C ALA A 386 -6.47 -10.22 -2.05
N PHE A 387 -7.24 -10.53 -3.10
CA PHE A 387 -8.66 -10.87 -2.97
C PHE A 387 -8.89 -12.15 -2.14
N GLY A 388 -8.05 -13.18 -2.31
CA GLY A 388 -8.09 -14.38 -1.46
C GLY A 388 -7.94 -14.06 0.03
N HIS A 389 -7.01 -13.17 0.39
CA HIS A 389 -6.84 -12.70 1.77
C HIS A 389 -8.07 -11.94 2.30
N LEU A 390 -8.66 -11.06 1.48
CA LEU A 390 -9.90 -10.35 1.81
C LEU A 390 -11.07 -11.33 2.03
N LEU A 391 -11.24 -12.31 1.14
CA LEU A 391 -12.32 -13.30 1.24
C LEU A 391 -12.15 -14.19 2.48
N GLU A 392 -10.92 -14.65 2.76
CA GLU A 392 -10.60 -15.37 3.99
C GLU A 392 -10.96 -14.55 5.24
N GLU A 393 -10.60 -13.26 5.27
CA GLU A 393 -10.92 -12.34 6.38
C GLU A 393 -12.43 -12.16 6.59
N LEU A 394 -13.18 -12.00 5.51
CA LEU A 394 -14.64 -11.90 5.57
C LEU A 394 -15.25 -13.19 6.13
N LEU A 395 -14.83 -14.36 5.63
CA LEU A 395 -15.37 -15.67 6.05
C LEU A 395 -15.03 -16.02 7.50
N GLN A 396 -13.86 -15.60 8.01
CA GLN A 396 -13.50 -15.75 9.43
C GLN A 396 -14.42 -14.97 10.38
N ARG A 397 -15.15 -13.98 9.84
CA ARG A 397 -16.07 -13.11 10.60
C ARG A 397 -17.54 -13.45 10.38
N CYS A 398 -17.82 -14.47 9.57
CA CYS A 398 -19.15 -15.05 9.45
C CYS A 398 -19.34 -16.18 10.49
N PRO A 399 -20.48 -16.23 11.20
CA PRO A 399 -20.79 -17.34 12.09
C PRO A 399 -20.92 -18.65 11.31
N GLU A 400 -20.46 -19.77 11.88
CA GLU A 400 -20.35 -21.07 11.17
C GLU A 400 -21.70 -21.72 10.84
N GLU A 401 -22.77 -21.28 11.47
CA GLU A 401 -24.02 -22.03 11.59
C GLU A 401 -25.01 -21.84 10.42
N ARG A 402 -24.69 -21.00 9.43
CA ARG A 402 -25.59 -20.71 8.29
C ARG A 402 -24.92 -21.02 6.94
N GLN A 403 -25.57 -21.88 6.13
CA GLN A 403 -25.21 -22.20 4.74
C GLN A 403 -23.81 -22.84 4.55
N PRO A 404 -23.56 -24.03 5.11
CA PRO A 404 -22.23 -24.66 5.13
C PRO A 404 -21.65 -24.94 3.73
N GLU A 405 -22.48 -25.37 2.78
CA GLU A 405 -22.04 -25.65 1.41
C GLU A 405 -21.54 -24.40 0.70
N ARG A 406 -22.27 -23.28 0.84
CA ARG A 406 -21.88 -21.99 0.26
C ARG A 406 -20.62 -21.44 0.92
N ARG A 407 -20.50 -21.56 2.24
CA ARG A 407 -19.26 -21.20 2.97
C ARG A 407 -18.08 -22.04 2.48
N HIS A 408 -18.27 -23.35 2.29
CA HIS A 408 -17.23 -24.25 1.79
C HIS A 408 -16.80 -23.88 0.36
N ALA A 409 -17.75 -23.56 -0.53
CA ALA A 409 -17.43 -23.11 -1.88
C ALA A 409 -16.61 -21.80 -1.89
N LEU A 410 -16.96 -20.84 -1.02
CA LEU A 410 -16.22 -19.58 -0.89
C LEU A 410 -14.84 -19.78 -0.26
N ALA A 411 -14.70 -20.68 0.72
CA ALA A 411 -13.41 -21.06 1.26
C ALA A 411 -12.51 -21.70 0.18
N GLY A 412 -13.06 -22.60 -0.64
CA GLY A 412 -12.35 -23.19 -1.78
C GLY A 412 -11.95 -22.16 -2.84
N LEU A 413 -12.77 -21.14 -3.10
CA LEU A 413 -12.38 -20.01 -3.96
C LEU A 413 -11.21 -19.23 -3.36
N SER A 414 -11.26 -18.92 -2.06
CA SER A 414 -10.17 -18.26 -1.35
C SER A 414 -8.87 -19.05 -1.46
N GLU A 415 -8.90 -20.37 -1.23
CA GLU A 415 -7.73 -21.24 -1.35
C GLU A 415 -7.13 -21.23 -2.77
N ARG A 416 -7.95 -21.23 -3.82
CA ARG A 416 -7.46 -21.10 -5.21
C ARG A 416 -6.78 -19.75 -5.45
N CYS A 417 -7.36 -18.65 -4.97
CA CYS A 417 -6.73 -17.33 -5.01
C CYS A 417 -5.38 -17.29 -4.27
N LEU A 418 -5.27 -18.07 -3.20
CA LEU A 418 -4.06 -18.19 -2.36
C LEU A 418 -3.05 -19.24 -2.87
N SER A 419 -3.25 -19.81 -4.06
CA SER A 419 -2.30 -20.78 -4.64
C SER A 419 -0.88 -20.20 -4.70
N PRO A 420 0.16 -21.00 -4.34
CA PRO A 420 1.55 -20.58 -4.51
C PRO A 420 1.95 -20.49 -5.98
N TRP A 421 1.19 -21.07 -6.90
CA TRP A 421 1.45 -20.96 -8.33
C TRP A 421 0.59 -19.86 -8.94
N VAL A 422 1.21 -18.77 -9.40
CA VAL A 422 0.48 -17.62 -9.99
C VAL A 422 -0.42 -18.05 -11.16
N GLY A 423 0.06 -18.99 -11.98
CA GLY A 423 -0.69 -19.57 -13.11
C GLY A 423 -1.88 -20.46 -12.73
N GLU A 424 -2.11 -20.75 -11.45
CA GLU A 424 -3.30 -21.47 -10.97
C GLU A 424 -4.33 -20.57 -10.29
N ARG A 425 -3.92 -19.34 -9.91
CA ARG A 425 -4.84 -18.38 -9.33
C ARG A 425 -5.85 -17.95 -10.39
N PRO A 426 -7.15 -17.86 -10.06
CA PRO A 426 -8.16 -17.42 -11.00
C PRO A 426 -7.95 -15.93 -11.35
N ASP A 427 -8.34 -15.54 -12.56
CA ASP A 427 -8.55 -14.12 -12.86
C ASP A 427 -9.86 -13.61 -12.25
N PHE A 428 -10.11 -12.29 -12.34
CA PHE A 428 -11.29 -11.71 -11.71
C PHE A 428 -12.62 -12.04 -12.43
N ALA A 429 -12.59 -12.44 -13.70
CA ALA A 429 -13.79 -12.94 -14.37
C ALA A 429 -14.18 -14.33 -13.81
N GLU A 430 -13.20 -15.21 -13.62
CA GLU A 430 -13.38 -16.52 -12.98
C GLU A 430 -13.82 -16.38 -11.51
N ILE A 431 -13.26 -15.41 -10.77
CA ILE A 431 -13.68 -15.09 -9.40
C ILE A 431 -15.15 -14.65 -9.37
N LEU A 432 -15.55 -13.73 -10.26
CA LEU A 432 -16.93 -13.24 -10.31
C LEU A 432 -17.95 -14.35 -10.62
N ALA A 433 -17.65 -15.21 -11.60
CA ALA A 433 -18.48 -16.37 -11.92
C ALA A 433 -18.63 -17.31 -10.71
N ALA A 434 -17.53 -17.61 -10.02
CA ALA A 434 -17.55 -18.43 -8.82
C ALA A 434 -18.36 -17.79 -7.66
N LEU A 435 -18.28 -16.47 -7.47
CA LEU A 435 -19.06 -15.75 -6.48
C LEU A 435 -20.56 -15.72 -6.82
N GLN A 436 -20.93 -15.83 -8.10
CA GLN A 436 -22.33 -15.91 -8.55
C GLN A 436 -22.92 -17.31 -8.43
N GLY A 437 -22.08 -18.33 -8.21
CA GLY A 437 -22.49 -19.74 -8.18
C GLY A 437 -22.57 -20.36 -9.57
N GLU A 438 -21.98 -19.74 -10.58
CA GLU A 438 -21.88 -20.29 -11.93
C GLU A 438 -20.74 -21.33 -11.99
N PRO A 439 -20.92 -22.46 -12.70
CA PRO A 439 -19.82 -23.39 -12.93
C PRO A 439 -18.71 -22.70 -13.72
N PRO A 440 -17.42 -23.04 -13.47
CA PRO A 440 -16.31 -22.43 -14.21
C PRO A 440 -16.51 -22.64 -15.71
N ALA A 441 -16.35 -21.57 -16.49
CA ALA A 441 -16.39 -21.64 -17.94
C ALA A 441 -15.33 -22.65 -18.40
N THR A 442 -15.76 -23.75 -18.99
CA THR A 442 -14.86 -24.75 -19.55
C THR A 442 -14.13 -24.11 -20.72
N SER A 443 -12.81 -23.97 -20.59
CA SER A 443 -11.95 -23.55 -21.68
C SER A 443 -12.03 -24.61 -22.80
N VAL A 444 -12.52 -24.21 -23.97
CA VAL A 444 -12.53 -25.03 -25.19
C VAL A 444 -11.20 -24.91 -25.91
#